data_AF-A0A1W1VCR4-F1
#
_entry.id   AF-A0A1W1VCR4-F1
#
_cell.length_a   1.000
_cell.length_b   1.000
_cell.length_c   1.000
_cell.angle_alpha   90.00
_cell.angle_beta   90.00
_cell.angle_gamma   90.00
#
_symmetry.space_group_name_H-M   'P 1'
#
loop_
_entity.id
_entity.type
_entity.pdbx_description
1 polymer ?
#
loop_
_entity_poly.entity_id
_entity_poly.type
_entity_poly.pdbx_seq_one_letter_code
_entity_poly.pdbx_strand_id
1 'polypeptide(L)'
;MTDFDALQAAIERYAHERQAEQRACEAFLNALYHALRSASGPGLPLNNVAMEPVADSQTRLRPPPPGSWHAVWLRLGLCEVLVRVRRDAGAFVGEYGQSSAFRLTSVGENDLLVLARRLLRDVAASYAGGTNPSLTGTRLN
;
A
#
# COMPACT_ATOMS: atom_id res chain seq x y z
N MET A 1 13.55 -18.51 33.43
CA MET A 1 12.92 -18.27 32.12
C MET A 1 14.02 -17.82 31.19
N THR A 2 14.18 -18.45 30.03
CA THR A 2 15.25 -18.10 29.09
C THR A 2 14.82 -16.96 28.17
N ASP A 3 15.78 -16.26 27.57
CA ASP A 3 15.48 -15.23 26.54
C ASP A 3 14.71 -15.82 25.34
N PHE A 4 14.92 -17.11 25.06
CA PHE A 4 14.19 -17.83 24.03
C PHE A 4 12.70 -18.01 24.37
N ASP A 5 12.38 -18.38 25.61
CA ASP A 5 10.98 -18.50 26.06
C ASP A 5 10.28 -17.12 26.02
N ALA A 6 11.01 -16.06 26.39
CA ALA A 6 10.50 -14.69 26.32
C ALA A 6 10.19 -14.26 24.87
N LEU A 7 11.06 -14.62 23.92
CA LEU A 7 10.83 -14.38 22.50
C LEU A 7 9.60 -15.13 21.99
N GLN A 8 9.46 -16.43 22.30
CA GLN A 8 8.30 -17.23 21.88
C GLN A 8 7.00 -16.64 22.43
N ALA A 9 6.96 -16.33 23.73
CA ALA A 9 5.80 -15.72 24.38
C ALA A 9 5.45 -14.35 23.77
N ALA A 10 6.45 -13.55 23.39
CA ALA A 10 6.20 -12.28 22.71
C ALA A 10 5.61 -12.50 21.31
N ILE A 11 6.16 -13.42 20.52
CA ILE A 11 5.63 -13.74 19.19
C ILE A 11 4.17 -14.20 19.28
N GLU A 12 3.83 -15.06 20.24
CA GLU A 12 2.46 -15.54 20.42
C GLU A 12 1.51 -14.43 20.88
N ARG A 13 1.92 -13.60 21.83
CA ARG A 13 1.12 -12.48 22.35
C ARG A 13 0.64 -11.54 21.24
N TYR A 14 1.50 -11.26 20.27
CA TYR A 14 1.20 -10.36 19.17
C TYR A 14 0.58 -11.07 17.95
N ALA A 15 0.31 -12.38 17.99
CA ALA A 15 -0.17 -13.12 16.83
C ALA A 15 -1.50 -12.60 16.27
N HIS A 16 -2.44 -12.29 17.15
CA HIS A 16 -3.74 -11.75 16.74
C HIS A 16 -3.62 -10.35 16.13
N GLU A 17 -2.80 -9.48 16.73
CA GLU A 17 -2.56 -8.12 16.23
C GLU A 17 -1.96 -8.15 14.82
N ARG A 18 -0.91 -8.95 14.61
CA ARG A 18 -0.31 -9.16 13.29
C ARG A 18 -1.33 -9.63 12.25
N GLN A 19 -2.18 -10.60 12.62
CA GLN A 19 -3.19 -11.12 11.71
C GLN A 19 -4.25 -10.07 11.37
N ALA A 20 -4.66 -9.26 12.34
CA ALA A 20 -5.61 -8.17 12.12
C ALA A 20 -5.02 -7.08 11.21
N GLU A 21 -3.76 -6.70 11.43
CA GLU A 21 -3.04 -5.73 10.59
C GLU A 21 -2.87 -6.24 9.16
N GLN A 22 -2.48 -7.51 9.00
CA GLN A 22 -2.34 -8.15 7.69
C GLN A 22 -3.65 -8.07 6.91
N ARG A 23 -4.76 -8.50 7.53
CA ARG A 23 -6.09 -8.45 6.89
C ARG A 23 -6.49 -7.01 6.53
N ALA A 24 -6.20 -6.04 7.39
CA ALA A 24 -6.51 -4.64 7.12
C ALA A 24 -5.70 -4.09 5.94
N CYS A 25 -4.41 -4.42 5.86
CA CYS A 25 -3.55 -3.99 4.76
C CYS A 25 -3.92 -4.68 3.44
N GLU A 26 -4.24 -5.97 3.47
CA GLU A 26 -4.73 -6.72 2.29
C GLU A 26 -6.08 -6.17 1.81
N ALA A 27 -7.01 -5.85 2.72
CA ALA A 27 -8.28 -5.22 2.38
C ALA A 27 -8.08 -3.85 1.73
N PHE A 28 -7.16 -3.03 2.26
CA PHE A 28 -6.79 -1.75 1.67
C PHE A 28 -6.24 -1.91 0.25
N LEU A 29 -5.31 -2.83 0.03
CA LEU A 29 -4.69 -3.07 -1.27
C LEU A 29 -5.72 -3.56 -2.31
N ASN A 30 -6.62 -4.45 -1.91
CA ASN A 30 -7.74 -4.87 -2.75
C ASN A 30 -8.67 -3.70 -3.11
N ALA A 31 -8.99 -2.84 -2.14
CA ALA A 31 -9.84 -1.69 -2.37
C ALA A 31 -9.18 -0.66 -3.32
N LEU A 32 -7.86 -0.44 -3.17
CA LEU A 32 -7.07 0.38 -4.09
C LEU A 32 -7.04 -0.23 -5.51
N TYR A 33 -6.86 -1.54 -5.64
CA TYR A 33 -6.96 -2.24 -6.91
C TYR A 33 -8.30 -1.98 -7.62
N HIS A 34 -9.41 -2.08 -6.88
CA HIS A 34 -10.73 -1.79 -7.43
C HIS A 34 -10.90 -0.31 -7.81
N ALA A 35 -10.40 0.61 -7.00
CA ALA A 35 -10.41 2.04 -7.31
C ALA A 35 -9.59 2.37 -8.57
N LEU A 36 -8.45 1.70 -8.78
CA LEU A 36 -7.65 1.86 -10.00
C LEU A 36 -8.40 1.38 -11.24
N ARG A 37 -9.16 0.28 -11.14
CA ARG A 37 -9.98 -0.21 -12.25
C ARG A 37 -11.06 0.80 -12.67
N SER A 38 -11.57 1.62 -11.77
CA SER A 38 -12.59 2.64 -12.05
C SER A 38 -12.04 4.06 -12.23
N ALA A 39 -10.73 4.28 -12.08
CA ALA A 39 -10.13 5.61 -12.02
C ALA A 39 -10.30 6.46 -13.29
N SER A 40 -10.41 5.83 -14.46
CA SER A 40 -10.65 6.48 -15.77
C SER A 40 -12.07 7.01 -15.96
N GLY A 41 -12.97 6.78 -15.00
CA GLY A 41 -14.35 7.27 -15.03
C GLY A 41 -15.40 6.20 -15.33
N PRO A 42 -16.69 6.54 -15.18
CA PRO A 42 -17.80 5.60 -15.39
C PRO A 42 -17.79 5.01 -16.80
N GLY A 43 -17.83 3.67 -16.90
CA GLY A 43 -17.88 2.96 -18.19
C GLY A 43 -16.54 2.82 -18.93
N LEU A 44 -15.42 3.30 -18.37
CA LEU A 44 -14.09 3.16 -18.96
C LEU A 44 -13.13 2.37 -18.05
N PRO A 45 -13.45 1.12 -17.66
CA PRO A 45 -12.57 0.39 -16.77
C PRO A 45 -11.20 0.17 -17.39
N LEU A 46 -10.14 0.35 -16.60
CA LEU A 46 -8.81 -0.11 -17.00
C LEU A 46 -8.83 -1.65 -16.98
N ASN A 47 -9.12 -2.26 -18.13
CA ASN A 47 -9.27 -3.71 -18.25
C ASN A 47 -7.97 -4.49 -17.97
N ASN A 48 -6.83 -3.79 -18.02
CA ASN A 48 -5.50 -4.38 -17.87
C ASN A 48 -4.87 -4.14 -16.49
N VAL A 49 -5.69 -3.87 -15.46
CA VAL A 49 -5.19 -3.82 -14.08
C VAL A 49 -5.14 -5.23 -13.50
N ALA A 50 -3.99 -5.63 -13.00
CA ALA A 50 -3.80 -6.85 -12.22
C ALA A 50 -3.05 -6.54 -10.91
N MET A 51 -3.24 -7.38 -9.90
CA MET A 51 -2.58 -7.28 -8.61
C MET A 51 -1.89 -8.60 -8.28
N GLU A 52 -0.63 -8.54 -7.89
CA GLU A 52 0.16 -9.68 -7.44
C GLU A 52 0.74 -9.40 -6.04
N PRO A 53 0.28 -10.11 -4.99
CA PRO A 53 0.88 -10.02 -3.66
C PRO A 53 2.33 -10.48 -3.67
N VAL A 54 3.21 -9.71 -3.02
CA VAL A 54 4.64 -10.02 -2.91
C VAL A 54 5.11 -9.82 -1.48
N ALA A 55 6.11 -10.61 -1.07
CA ALA A 55 6.80 -10.36 0.18
C ALA A 55 7.56 -9.03 0.09
N ASP A 56 7.50 -8.23 1.14
CA ASP A 56 8.29 -7.02 1.21
C ASP A 56 9.80 -7.34 1.22
N SER A 57 10.54 -6.79 0.25
CA SER A 57 11.98 -7.01 0.09
C SER A 57 12.82 -6.42 1.22
N GLN A 58 12.25 -5.54 2.06
CA GLN A 58 12.92 -4.98 3.23
C GLN A 58 12.62 -5.74 4.54
N THR A 59 11.65 -6.65 4.53
CA THR A 59 11.31 -7.44 5.72
C THR A 59 12.38 -8.52 5.97
N ARG A 60 12.88 -8.60 7.21
CA ARG A 60 13.97 -9.53 7.60
C ARG A 60 13.57 -10.55 8.67
N LEU A 61 12.41 -10.38 9.30
CA LEU A 61 11.92 -11.27 10.34
C LEU A 61 10.73 -12.08 9.83
N ARG A 62 10.66 -13.35 10.22
CA ARG A 62 9.52 -14.24 9.96
C ARG A 62 9.14 -14.94 11.26
N PRO A 63 7.90 -14.76 11.77
CA PRO A 63 6.84 -13.89 11.23
C PRO A 63 7.23 -12.40 11.28
N PRO A 64 6.65 -11.55 10.40
CA PRO A 64 6.88 -10.11 10.42
C PRO A 64 6.38 -9.51 11.75
N PRO A 65 7.06 -8.54 12.37
CA PRO A 65 6.55 -7.87 13.57
C PRO A 65 5.31 -7.01 13.24
N PRO A 66 4.51 -6.61 14.24
CA PRO A 66 3.47 -5.59 14.05
C PRO A 66 4.00 -4.31 13.41
N GLY A 67 3.18 -3.63 12.61
CA GLY A 67 3.55 -2.44 11.85
C GLY A 67 4.48 -2.69 10.64
N SER A 68 4.65 -3.95 10.24
CA SER A 68 5.40 -4.31 9.04
C SER A 68 4.70 -3.88 7.75
N TRP A 69 5.49 -3.82 6.69
CA TRP A 69 5.01 -3.48 5.35
C TRP A 69 4.36 -4.66 4.63
N HIS A 70 3.26 -4.39 3.94
CA HIS A 70 2.58 -5.31 3.04
C HIS A 70 2.67 -4.77 1.61
N ALA A 71 3.03 -5.63 0.65
CA ALA A 71 3.40 -5.21 -0.69
C ALA A 71 2.62 -5.96 -1.78
N VAL A 72 2.32 -5.26 -2.87
CA VAL A 72 1.76 -5.82 -4.10
C VAL A 72 2.42 -5.17 -5.31
N TRP A 73 2.60 -5.92 -6.39
CA TRP A 73 2.77 -5.35 -7.72
C TRP A 73 1.40 -5.07 -8.32
N LEU A 74 1.20 -3.84 -8.77
CA LEU A 74 0.03 -3.45 -9.57
C LEU A 74 0.48 -3.28 -11.00
N ARG A 75 -0.05 -4.13 -11.89
CA ARG A 75 0.14 -3.99 -13.33
C ARG A 75 -0.91 -3.03 -13.86
N LEU A 76 -0.48 -1.98 -14.56
CA LEU A 76 -1.28 -0.87 -15.07
C LEU A 76 -1.12 -0.81 -16.60
N GLY A 77 -1.53 -1.86 -17.30
CA GLY A 77 -1.26 -2.01 -18.73
C GLY A 77 0.19 -2.43 -19.00
N LEU A 78 1.03 -1.50 -19.46
CA LEU A 78 2.43 -1.74 -19.85
C LEU A 78 3.45 -1.45 -18.73
N CYS A 79 2.97 -0.92 -17.60
CA CYS A 79 3.79 -0.57 -16.44
C CYS A 79 3.40 -1.45 -15.25
N GLU A 80 4.36 -1.81 -14.42
CA GLU A 80 4.13 -2.39 -13.10
C GLU A 80 4.66 -1.43 -12.04
N VAL A 81 3.86 -1.21 -11.01
CA VAL A 81 4.22 -0.35 -9.89
C VAL A 81 4.13 -1.14 -8.59
N LEU A 82 5.21 -1.16 -7.83
CA LEU A 82 5.23 -1.72 -6.50
C LEU A 82 4.50 -0.75 -5.58
N VAL A 83 3.51 -1.25 -4.84
CA VAL A 83 2.82 -0.51 -3.80
C VAL A 83 3.03 -1.22 -2.47
N ARG A 84 3.40 -0.45 -1.45
CA ARG A 84 3.59 -0.92 -0.08
C ARG A 84 2.71 -0.14 0.86
N VAL A 85 2.09 -0.81 1.82
CA VAL A 85 1.24 -0.19 2.84
C VAL A 85 1.52 -0.79 4.21
N ARG A 86 1.37 0.01 5.25
CA ARG A 86 1.32 -0.44 6.65
C ARG A 86 0.31 0.39 7.44
N ARG A 87 -0.02 -0.09 8.63
CA ARG A 87 -0.74 0.70 9.64
C ARG A 87 0.26 1.52 10.47
N ASP A 88 -0.07 2.80 10.68
CA ASP A 88 0.68 3.70 11.57
C ASP A 88 -0.29 4.66 12.26
N ALA A 89 -0.37 4.58 13.59
CA ALA A 89 -1.23 5.43 14.43
C ALA A 89 -2.68 5.57 13.89
N GLY A 90 -3.30 4.45 13.50
CA GLY A 90 -4.67 4.40 12.98
C GLY A 90 -4.82 4.80 11.51
N ALA A 91 -3.78 5.34 10.87
CA ALA A 91 -3.76 5.65 9.45
C ALA A 91 -3.16 4.50 8.62
N PHE A 92 -3.50 4.48 7.33
CA PHE A 92 -2.74 3.73 6.32
C PHE A 92 -1.65 4.63 5.77
N VAL A 93 -0.40 4.18 5.86
CA VAL A 93 0.75 4.87 5.28
C VAL A 93 1.32 3.96 4.21
N GLY A 94 1.65 4.53 3.05
CA GLY A 94 2.17 3.75 1.96
C GLY A 94 3.07 4.48 1.00
N GLU A 95 3.74 3.69 0.18
CA GLU A 95 4.70 4.09 -0.82
C GLU A 95 4.36 3.41 -2.13
N TYR A 96 4.61 4.10 -3.24
CA TYR A 96 4.49 3.51 -4.57
C TYR A 96 5.49 4.12 -5.55
N GLY A 97 5.92 3.31 -6.52
CA GLY A 97 6.92 3.71 -7.50
C GLY A 97 8.26 4.03 -6.85
N GLN A 98 8.97 5.05 -7.36
CA GLN A 98 10.32 5.38 -6.89
C GLN A 98 10.37 6.24 -5.63
N SER A 99 9.40 7.14 -5.42
CA SER A 99 9.48 8.11 -4.31
C SER A 99 8.12 8.69 -3.88
N SER A 100 7.01 8.15 -4.39
CA SER A 100 5.70 8.66 -4.00
C SER A 100 5.23 8.00 -2.72
N ALA A 101 4.64 8.78 -1.83
CA ALA A 101 4.08 8.31 -0.58
C ALA A 101 2.65 8.83 -0.37
N PHE A 102 1.89 8.13 0.46
CA PHE A 102 0.55 8.53 0.88
C PHE A 102 0.34 8.25 2.36
N ARG A 103 -0.57 9.02 2.95
CA ARG A 103 -1.14 8.78 4.28
C ARG A 103 -2.63 9.02 4.20
N LEU A 104 -3.42 8.03 4.63
CA LEU A 104 -4.87 8.05 4.63
C LEU A 104 -5.39 7.72 6.03
N THR A 105 -6.08 8.66 6.64
CA THR A 105 -6.78 8.48 7.93
C THR A 105 -8.18 7.89 7.75
N SER A 106 -8.77 8.07 6.55
CA SER A 106 -10.03 7.48 6.10
C SER A 106 -9.80 6.67 4.81
N VAL A 107 -10.59 5.61 4.62
CA VAL A 107 -10.54 4.70 3.47
C VAL A 107 -11.92 4.56 2.82
N GLY A 108 -12.58 5.71 2.62
CA GLY A 108 -13.79 5.77 1.83
C GLY A 108 -13.51 5.55 0.35
N GLU A 109 -14.55 5.22 -0.42
CA GLU A 109 -14.46 5.03 -1.87
C GLU A 109 -13.84 6.25 -2.58
N ASN A 110 -14.25 7.45 -2.18
CA ASN A 110 -13.72 8.68 -2.76
C ASN A 110 -12.23 8.89 -2.41
N ASP A 111 -11.81 8.58 -1.18
CA ASP A 111 -10.40 8.70 -0.74
C ASP A 111 -9.51 7.78 -1.59
N LEU A 112 -9.96 6.55 -1.81
CA LEU A 112 -9.27 5.57 -2.64
C LEU A 112 -9.26 5.96 -4.11
N LEU A 113 -10.35 6.53 -4.63
CA LEU A 113 -10.41 7.01 -6.01
C LEU A 113 -9.47 8.19 -6.26
N VAL A 114 -9.38 9.12 -5.30
CA VAL A 114 -8.41 10.23 -5.32
C VAL A 114 -6.98 9.69 -5.29
N LEU A 115 -6.68 8.74 -4.41
CA LEU A 115 -5.37 8.09 -4.36
C LEU A 115 -5.05 7.37 -5.67
N ALA A 116 -5.98 6.60 -6.23
CA ALA A 116 -5.80 5.87 -7.49
C ALA A 116 -5.47 6.82 -8.65
N ARG A 117 -6.22 7.93 -8.78
CA ARG A 117 -5.96 8.96 -9.81
C ARG A 117 -4.62 9.65 -9.62
N ARG A 118 -4.23 9.94 -8.38
CA ARG A 118 -2.91 10.50 -8.06
C ARG A 118 -1.81 9.52 -8.46
N LEU A 119 -1.92 8.26 -8.08
CA LEU A 119 -0.96 7.22 -8.43
C LEU A 119 -0.77 7.10 -9.94
N LEU A 120 -1.86 7.05 -10.72
CA LEU A 120 -1.78 7.01 -12.19
C LEU A 120 -1.06 8.24 -12.77
N ARG A 121 -1.34 9.43 -12.22
CA ARG A 121 -0.70 10.68 -12.64
C ARG A 121 0.80 10.69 -12.33
N ASP A 122 1.18 10.28 -11.12
CA ASP A 122 2.57 10.23 -10.67
C ASP A 122 3.38 9.21 -11.49
N VAL A 123 2.80 8.05 -11.77
CA VAL A 123 3.41 7.03 -12.64
C VAL A 123 3.58 7.57 -14.06
N ALA A 124 2.56 8.20 -14.64
CA ALA A 124 2.65 8.80 -15.97
C ALA A 124 3.73 9.91 -16.03
N ALA A 125 3.82 10.76 -15.01
CA ALA A 125 4.82 11.83 -14.92
C ALA A 125 6.25 11.27 -14.90
N SER A 126 6.46 10.12 -14.25
CA SER A 126 7.77 9.46 -14.17
C SER A 126 8.28 9.03 -15.55
N TYR A 127 7.39 8.62 -16.47
CA TYR A 127 7.76 8.28 -17.85
C TYR A 127 7.89 9.51 -18.76
N ALA A 128 7.15 10.59 -18.48
CA ALA A 128 7.19 11.82 -19.27
C ALA A 128 8.43 12.70 -18.96
N GLY A 129 9.33 12.26 -18.06
CA GLY A 129 10.49 13.05 -17.65
C GLY A 129 10.14 14.26 -16.78
N GLY A 130 8.90 14.36 -16.30
CA GLY A 130 8.46 15.42 -15.41
C GLY A 130 8.98 15.17 -14.01
N THR A 131 9.83 16.06 -13.49
CA THR A 131 10.20 16.07 -12.07
C THR A 131 8.92 16.21 -11.26
N ASN A 132 8.56 15.18 -10.49
CA ASN A 132 7.30 15.15 -9.73
C ASN A 132 7.32 16.30 -8.69
N PRO A 133 6.45 17.33 -8.79
CA PRO A 133 6.45 18.45 -7.84
C PRO A 133 5.93 18.06 -6.45
N SER A 134 5.56 16.80 -6.22
CA SER A 134 5.05 16.30 -4.93
C SER A 134 6.12 16.09 -3.84
N LEU A 135 7.37 16.52 -4.06
CA LEU A 135 8.40 16.60 -3.02
C LEU A 135 8.04 17.60 -1.89
N THR A 136 7.00 18.40 -2.05
CA THR A 136 6.36 19.16 -0.97
C THR A 136 5.11 18.43 -0.50
N GLY A 137 5.20 17.78 0.66
CA GLY A 137 4.11 16.99 1.25
C GLY A 137 2.80 17.76 1.37
N THR A 138 1.85 17.46 0.48
CA THR A 138 0.46 17.90 0.64
C THR A 138 -0.23 16.96 1.62
N ARG A 139 -0.40 17.42 2.86
CA ARG A 139 -1.42 16.88 3.76
C ARG A 139 -2.78 17.19 3.13
N LEU A 140 -3.49 16.16 2.67
CA LEU A 140 -4.92 16.27 2.41
C LEU A 140 -5.60 16.14 3.78
N ASN A 141 -6.32 17.18 4.17
CA ASN A 141 -7.24 17.17 5.32
C ASN A 141 -8.49 16.36 4.99
#